data_AF-A0A2T2TJF0-F1
#
_entry.id   AF-A0A2T2TJF0-F1
#
_cell.length_a   1.000
_cell.length_b   1.000
_cell.length_c   1.000
_cell.angle_alpha   90.00
_cell.angle_beta   90.00
_cell.angle_gamma   90.00
#
_symmetry.space_group_name_H-M   'P 1'
#
loop_
_entity.id
_entity.type
_entity.pdbx_description
1 polymer ?
#
loop_
_entity_poly.entity_id
_entity_poly.type
_entity_poly.pdbx_seq_one_letter_code
_entity_poly.pdbx_strand_id
1 'polypeptide(L)' 'MNTLARTLIFAGLGLAALGALLWLGSRTGLPLGHLPGDFSWSSDSGNAHVYVPLTTMLLVSLVLTLVVNVLWRLFR' A
#
# COMPACT_ATOMS: atom_id res chain seq x y z
N MET A 1 -25.62 11.28 -17.13
CA MET A 1 -24.70 10.16 -17.41
C MET A 1 -23.42 10.19 -16.54
N ASN A 2 -23.41 10.88 -15.38
CA ASN A 2 -22.15 11.18 -14.70
C ASN A 2 -21.92 10.48 -13.36
N THR A 3 -22.95 10.13 -12.59
CA THR A 3 -22.77 9.51 -11.27
C THR A 3 -22.32 8.07 -11.39
N LEU A 4 -23.02 7.25 -12.19
CA LEU A 4 -22.68 5.84 -12.43
C LEU A 4 -21.29 5.65 -13.08
N ALA A 5 -20.94 6.48 -14.07
CA ALA A 5 -19.61 6.43 -14.69
C ALA A 5 -18.51 6.81 -13.70
N ARG A 6 -18.76 7.83 -12.87
CA ARG A 6 -17.81 8.30 -11.85
C ARG A 6 -17.63 7.29 -10.72
N THR A 7 -18.70 6.65 -10.24
CA THR A 7 -18.59 5.53 -9.28
C THR A 7 -17.82 4.36 -9.87
N LEU A 8 -18.07 3.99 -11.13
CA LEU A 8 -17.32 2.91 -11.79
C LEU A 8 -15.83 3.21 -11.89
N ILE A 9 -15.46 4.43 -12.28
CA ILE A 9 -14.05 4.86 -12.36
C ILE A 9 -13.38 4.79 -10.98
N PHE A 10 -14.06 5.28 -9.93
CA PHE A 10 -13.53 5.25 -8.58
C PHE A 10 -13.44 3.83 -7.99
N ALA A 11 -14.43 2.98 -8.26
CA ALA A 11 -14.39 1.57 -7.87
C ALA A 11 -13.24 0.81 -8.58
N GLY A 12 -13.04 1.09 -9.87
CA GLY A 12 -11.92 0.55 -10.64
C GLY A 12 -10.56 0.99 -10.12
N LEU A 13 -10.41 2.26 -9.74
CA LEU A 13 -9.19 2.77 -9.10
C LEU A 13 -8.93 2.11 -7.74
N GLY A 14 -9.98 1.91 -6.93
CA GLY A 14 -9.87 1.19 -5.65
C GLY A 14 -9.44 -0.26 -5.82
N LEU A 15 -10.03 -0.98 -6.78
CA LEU A 15 -9.65 -2.36 -7.12
C LEU A 15 -8.23 -2.43 -7.68
N ALA A 16 -7.82 -1.49 -8.53
CA ALA A 16 -6.46 -1.42 -9.05
C ALA A 16 -5.43 -1.17 -7.94
N ALA A 17 -5.74 -0.29 -6.98
CA ALA A 17 -4.88 -0.05 -5.81
C ALA A 17 -4.76 -1.29 -4.92
N LEU A 18 -5.86 -2.01 -4.66
CA LEU A 18 -5.84 -3.28 -3.94
C LEU A 18 -5.04 -4.36 -4.70
N GLY A 19 -5.24 -4.47 -6.01
CA GLY A 19 -4.47 -5.38 -6.86
C GLY A 19 -2.98 -5.05 -6.86
N ALA A 20 -2.60 -3.77 -6.91
CA ALA A 20 -1.22 -3.33 -6.81
C ALA A 20 -0.60 -3.67 -5.45
N LEU A 21 -1.33 -3.47 -4.34
CA LEU A 21 -0.91 -3.87 -3.00
C LEU A 21 -0.65 -5.38 -2.88
N LEU A 22 -1.60 -6.20 -3.35
CA LEU A 22 -1.48 -7.66 -3.34
C LEU A 22 -0.36 -8.14 -4.28
N TRP A 23 -0.17 -7.48 -5.42
CA TRP A 23 0.88 -7.80 -6.37
C TRP A 23 2.27 -7.41 -5.85
N LEU A 24 2.42 -6.27 -5.20
CA LEU A 24 3.64 -5.88 -4.48
C LEU A 24 3.92 -6.84 -3.32
N GLY A 25 2.89 -7.23 -2.56
CA GLY A 25 3.01 -8.21 -1.49
C GLY A 25 3.33 -9.63 -1.96
N SER A 26 2.97 -10.00 -3.20
CA SER A 26 3.25 -11.33 -3.76
C SER A 26 4.55 -11.38 -4.58
N ARG A 27 4.94 -10.29 -5.25
CA ARG A 27 6.23 -10.19 -5.98
C ARG A 27 7.44 -10.10 -5.07
N THR A 28 7.27 -9.70 -3.82
CA THR A 28 8.39 -9.68 -2.88
C THR A 28 8.85 -11.06 -2.50
N GLY A 29 8.07 -12.14 -2.71
CA GLY A 29 8.54 -13.52 -2.54
C GLY A 29 9.20 -13.86 -1.20
N LEU A 30 9.07 -12.98 -0.20
CA LEU A 30 9.93 -12.96 0.98
C LEU A 30 9.08 -13.02 2.24
N PRO A 31 9.55 -13.74 3.28
CA PRO A 31 8.94 -13.74 4.60
C PRO A 31 8.81 -12.27 5.04
N LEU A 32 7.56 -11.80 5.09
CA LEU A 32 7.09 -10.50 5.61
C LEU A 32 8.23 -9.57 6.10
N GLY A 33 8.87 -8.77 5.22
CA GLY A 33 9.83 -7.76 5.71
C GLY A 33 10.94 -7.19 4.83
N HIS A 34 11.00 -7.39 3.51
CA HIS A 34 12.14 -6.87 2.71
C HIS A 34 11.69 -6.31 1.35
N LEU A 35 10.90 -5.25 1.36
CA LEU A 35 10.73 -4.43 0.16
C LEU A 35 12.00 -3.60 -0.09
N PRO A 36 12.40 -3.33 -1.34
CA PRO A 36 13.50 -2.40 -1.62
C PRO A 36 13.16 -1.02 -1.05
N GLY A 37 13.91 -0.60 -0.03
CA GLY A 37 13.65 0.62 0.76
C GLY A 37 13.13 0.36 2.18
N ASP A 38 12.75 -0.87 2.52
CA ASP A 38 12.54 -1.29 3.90
C ASP A 38 13.89 -1.73 4.49
N PHE A 39 14.32 -1.03 5.54
CA PHE A 39 15.63 -1.26 6.16
C PHE A 39 15.50 -2.28 7.28
N SER A 40 16.10 -3.45 7.13
CA SER A 40 16.30 -4.40 8.23
C SER A 40 17.77 -4.40 8.63
N TRP A 41 18.03 -4.12 9.91
CA TRP A 41 19.35 -4.23 10.50
C TRP A 41 19.31 -5.28 11.61
N SER A 42 20.14 -6.30 11.47
CA SER A 42 20.38 -7.33 12.48
C SER A 42 21.78 -7.15 13.03
N SER A 43 21.94 -7.08 14.35
CA SER A 43 23.26 -7.09 14.98
C SER A 43 23.95 -8.45 14.78
N ASP A 44 25.28 -8.44 14.59
CA ASP A 44 26.10 -9.66 14.41
C ASP A 44 26.00 -10.66 15.58
N SER A 45 25.64 -10.18 16.78
CA SER A 45 25.44 -11.01 17.97
C SER A 45 24.02 -11.60 18.10
N GLY A 46 23.10 -11.29 17.18
CA GLY A 46 21.72 -11.78 17.17
C GLY A 46 20.78 -11.15 18.21
N ASN A 47 21.29 -10.33 19.14
CA ASN A 47 20.48 -9.78 20.24
C ASN A 47 19.54 -8.63 19.84
N ALA A 48 19.71 -8.01 18.67
CA ALA A 48 18.90 -6.87 18.24
C ALA A 48 18.57 -6.95 16.74
N HIS A 49 17.28 -6.77 16.43
CA HIS A 49 16.74 -6.69 15.08
C HIS A 49 15.89 -5.42 14.96
N VAL A 50 16.29 -4.50 14.10
CA VAL A 50 15.59 -3.25 13.84
C VAL A 50 15.01 -3.31 12.43
N TYR A 51 13.69 -3.21 12.32
CA TYR A 51 12.99 -3.21 11.04
C TYR A 51 12.29 -1.86 10.82
N VAL A 52 12.61 -1.21 9.70
CA VAL A 52 12.08 0.10 9.31
C VAL A 52 11.36 -0.03 7.96
N PRO A 53 10.05 -0.27 7.98
CA PRO A 53 9.25 -0.48 6.77
C PRO A 53 8.86 0.85 6.07
N LEU A 54 9.84 1.64 5.62
CA LEU A 54 9.57 2.97 5.04
C LEU A 54 8.72 2.90 3.78
N THR A 55 9.04 1.96 2.89
CA THR A 55 8.35 1.80 1.60
C THR A 55 6.92 1.38 1.84
N THR A 56 6.73 0.41 2.75
CA THR A 56 5.41 -0.06 3.15
C THR A 56 4.57 1.08 3.74
N MET A 57 5.13 1.86 4.66
CA MET A 57 4.41 2.96 5.32
C MET A 57 4.00 4.05 4.33
N LEU A 58 4.89 4.43 3.40
CA LEU A 58 4.58 5.39 2.34
C LEU A 58 3.47 4.89 1.40
N LEU A 59 3.53 3.61 1.03
CA LEU A 59 2.58 3.03 0.09
C LEU A 59 1.19 2.89 0.72
N VAL A 60 1.13 2.45 1.98
CA VAL A 60 -0.10 2.43 2.78
C VAL A 60 -0.69 3.83 2.91
N SER A 61 0.13 4.83 3.25
CA SER A 61 -0.31 6.23 3.37
C SER A 61 -0.89 6.76 2.06
N LEU A 62 -0.23 6.50 0.92
CA LEU A 62 -0.68 6.93 -0.40
C LEU A 62 -2.03 6.31 -0.77
N VAL A 63 -2.17 4.99 -0.56
CA VAL A 63 -3.42 4.27 -0.84
C VAL A 63 -4.54 4.79 0.08
N LEU A 64 -4.28 4.93 1.38
CA LEU A 64 -5.28 5.42 2.32
C LEU A 64 -5.73 6.84 1.96
N THR A 65 -4.80 7.71 1.58
CA THR A 65 -5.09 9.06 1.11
C THR A 65 -5.98 9.04 -0.13
N LEU A 66 -5.65 8.21 -1.13
CA LEU A 66 -6.46 8.03 -2.33
C LEU A 66 -7.87 7.55 -1.99
N VAL A 67 -8.00 6.52 -1.14
CA VAL A 67 -9.30 5.96 -0.73
C VAL A 67 -10.14 7.01 0.00
N VAL A 68 -9.59 7.69 1.01
CA VAL A 68 -10.31 8.70 1.79
C VAL A 68 -10.76 9.86 0.88
N ASN A 69 -9.89 10.32 -0.02
CA ASN A 69 -10.22 11.40 -0.94
C ASN A 69 -11.32 10.99 -1.93
N VAL A 70 -11.28 9.76 -2.42
CA VAL A 70 -12.32 9.17 -3.28
C VAL A 70 -13.65 9.06 -2.54
N LEU A 71 -13.66 8.54 -1.31
CA LEU A 71 -14.87 8.42 -0.49
C LEU A 71 -15.46 9.81 -0.21
N TRP A 72 -14.64 10.77 0.21
CA TRP A 72 -15.09 12.14 0.44
C TRP A 72 -15.70 12.76 -0.82
N ARG A 73 -15.09 12.52 -1.98
CA ARG A 73 -15.59 13.02 -3.26
C ARG A 73 -16.85 12.29 -3.76
N LEU A 74 -17.19 11.14 -3.19
CA LEU A 74 -18.40 10.37 -3.48
C LEU A 74 -19.57 10.73 -2.56
N PHE A 75 -19.28 11.01 -1.29
CA PHE A 75 -20.27 11.43 -0.28
C PHE A 75 -20.58 12.94 -0.30
N ARG A 76 -19.98 13.67 -1.25
CA ARG A 76 -20.21 15.10 -1.48
C ARG A 76 -20.82 15.31 -2.85
#